data_AF-A0A833U0L1-F1
#
_entry.id   AF-A0A833U0L1-F1
#
_cell.length_a   1.000
_cell.length_b   1.000
_cell.length_c   1.000
_cell.angle_alpha   90.00
_cell.angle_beta   90.00
_cell.angle_gamma   90.00
#
_symmetry.space_group_name_H-M   'P 1'
#
loop_
_entity.id
_entity.type
_entity.pdbx_description
1 polymer ?
#
loop_
_entity_poly.entity_id
_entity_poly.type
_entity_poly.pdbx_seq_one_letter_code
_entity_poly.pdbx_strand_id
1 'polypeptide(L)'
;PLPPFVIPPFRVHIELCREMGSIGNKGRPVAAHQTPVCTRTHQIGSLLLVFATFFLTRLLDRSFPPCPNFSSDRFPTTSQNHVGFSGHGGSLSWPDRGYGSHISLKIYVYDEDEIDGLKSLMYGRDGTITAQACLKGQWGTQVKVHKLLLKSSYRTRKKEEADLFFVPAYVKCVRMMGGLNDKEIDQTYVKVISQMPYFRRSGGRDHIFIFPSGAGAHLFKSWATYINRSIILTPEGDRTDKKDTSSFNTWKDLIIPGNVDDRMTKTRDTLVQPLPLSKRKYLANYLGRAQGKVGRLQLIELAQQFPDKS
;
A
#
# COMPACT_ATOMS: atom_id res chain seq x y z
N PRO A 1 4.20 41.55 -18.35
CA PRO A 1 4.35 40.10 -18.06
C PRO A 1 3.22 39.62 -17.13
N LEU A 2 2.18 39.03 -17.74
CA LEU A 2 0.96 38.57 -17.05
C LEU A 2 1.23 37.23 -16.31
N PRO A 3 0.53 36.96 -15.19
CA PRO A 3 0.64 35.70 -14.46
C PRO A 3 -0.05 34.55 -15.21
N PRO A 4 0.36 33.29 -15.02
CA PRO A 4 -0.30 32.16 -15.65
C PRO A 4 -1.68 31.92 -15.03
N PHE A 5 -2.71 31.96 -15.87
CA PHE A 5 -4.07 31.52 -15.57
C PHE A 5 -4.06 30.01 -15.25
N VAL A 6 -4.36 29.65 -14.00
CA VAL A 6 -4.65 28.27 -13.62
C VAL A 6 -6.16 28.07 -13.76
N ILE A 7 -6.57 27.30 -14.78
CA ILE A 7 -7.96 26.87 -14.94
C ILE A 7 -8.23 25.79 -13.88
N PRO A 8 -9.24 25.92 -13.01
CA PRO A 8 -9.59 24.87 -12.05
C PRO A 8 -10.14 23.64 -12.80
N PRO A 9 -9.87 22.41 -12.34
CA PRO A 9 -10.43 21.23 -12.96
C PRO A 9 -11.95 21.21 -12.77
N PHE A 10 -12.69 21.35 -13.88
CA PHE A 10 -14.12 21.07 -13.94
C PHE A 10 -14.35 19.59 -13.60
N ARG A 11 -14.96 19.34 -12.45
CA ARG A 11 -15.35 18.00 -12.00
C ARG A 11 -16.71 17.66 -12.61
N VAL A 12 -16.72 16.98 -13.76
CA VAL A 12 -17.95 16.40 -14.31
C VAL A 12 -18.15 15.02 -13.66
N HIS A 13 -19.15 14.90 -12.80
CA HIS A 13 -19.63 13.61 -12.31
C HIS A 13 -20.38 12.90 -13.44
N ILE A 14 -19.75 11.91 -14.07
CA ILE A 14 -20.43 10.99 -15.01
C ILE A 14 -20.71 9.69 -14.24
N GLU A 15 -21.93 9.55 -13.76
CA GLU A 15 -22.45 8.29 -13.21
C GLU A 15 -22.97 7.46 -14.40
N LEU A 16 -22.30 6.35 -14.72
CA LEU A 16 -22.75 5.42 -15.76
C LEU A 16 -24.00 4.67 -15.27
N CYS A 17 -25.19 5.08 -15.74
CA CYS A 17 -26.43 4.36 -15.49
C CYS A 17 -26.43 3.00 -16.19
N ARG A 18 -26.63 1.93 -15.43
CA ARG A 18 -26.77 0.54 -15.90
C ARG A 18 -28.23 0.23 -16.21
N GLU A 19 -28.51 -0.36 -17.38
CA GLU A 19 -29.84 -0.90 -17.72
C GLU A 19 -30.20 -2.08 -16.79
N MET A 20 -31.41 -2.05 -16.24
CA MET A 20 -32.09 -3.23 -15.70
C MET A 20 -33.24 -3.60 -16.65
N GLY A 21 -33.02 -4.62 -17.47
CA GLY A 21 -34.10 -5.33 -18.15
C GLY A 21 -34.50 -6.58 -17.36
N SER A 22 -35.77 -6.65 -16.94
CA SER A 22 -36.69 -7.77 -17.21
C SER A 22 -37.93 -7.71 -16.30
N ILE A 23 -39.07 -8.05 -16.90
CA ILE A 23 -40.45 -7.92 -16.43
C ILE A 23 -40.80 -9.04 -15.42
N GLY A 24 -41.50 -8.71 -14.33
CA GLY A 24 -42.20 -9.71 -13.54
C GLY A 24 -42.70 -9.29 -12.14
N ASN A 25 -44.01 -9.01 -12.06
CA ASN A 25 -44.91 -9.15 -10.90
C ASN A 25 -45.18 -7.97 -9.93
N LYS A 26 -46.47 -7.86 -9.58
CA LYS A 26 -47.16 -6.76 -8.89
C LYS A 26 -46.87 -6.66 -7.38
N GLY A 27 -46.78 -5.43 -6.86
CA GLY A 27 -46.90 -5.06 -5.45
C GLY A 27 -46.71 -3.54 -5.24
N ARG A 28 -47.62 -2.87 -4.53
CA ARG A 28 -47.76 -1.40 -4.38
C ARG A 28 -47.12 -0.90 -3.03
N PRO A 29 -47.11 0.40 -2.67
CA PRO A 29 -45.99 1.36 -2.83
C PRO A 29 -45.48 1.98 -1.50
N VAL A 30 -44.23 2.46 -1.40
CA VAL A 30 -43.85 3.49 -0.38
C VAL A 30 -42.69 4.40 -0.84
N ALA A 31 -42.95 5.72 -0.72
CA ALA A 31 -42.04 6.87 -0.59
C ALA A 31 -41.14 7.33 -1.75
N ALA A 32 -41.27 8.62 -2.05
CA ALA A 32 -40.64 9.36 -3.14
C ALA A 32 -39.17 9.71 -2.86
N HIS A 33 -38.29 9.30 -3.78
CA HIS A 33 -37.07 10.02 -4.11
C HIS A 33 -37.12 10.32 -5.61
N GLN A 34 -37.10 11.61 -5.96
CA GLN A 34 -37.03 12.06 -7.35
C GLN A 34 -35.65 11.69 -7.91
N THR A 35 -35.54 10.51 -8.49
CA THR A 35 -34.42 10.15 -9.38
C THR A 35 -34.55 10.98 -10.66
N PRO A 36 -33.52 11.73 -11.08
CA PRO A 36 -33.59 12.51 -12.30
C PRO A 36 -33.79 11.58 -13.49
N VAL A 37 -34.89 11.77 -14.22
CA VAL A 37 -35.23 10.97 -15.40
C VAL A 37 -34.24 11.31 -16.50
N CYS A 38 -33.39 10.34 -16.84
CA CYS A 38 -32.39 10.48 -17.89
C CYS A 38 -33.08 10.38 -19.26
N THR A 39 -33.07 11.46 -20.04
CA THR A 39 -33.66 11.48 -21.37
C THR A 39 -32.64 10.98 -22.41
N ARG A 40 -33.13 10.50 -23.56
CA ARG A 40 -32.27 10.08 -24.69
C ARG A 40 -31.29 11.18 -25.12
N THR A 41 -31.65 12.44 -24.90
CA THR A 41 -30.83 13.63 -25.14
C THR A 41 -29.59 13.69 -24.23
N HIS A 42 -29.70 13.25 -22.97
CA HIS A 42 -28.57 13.22 -22.03
C HIS A 42 -27.55 12.13 -22.40
N GLN A 43 -28.02 10.99 -22.91
CA GLN A 43 -27.15 9.92 -23.41
C GLN A 43 -26.39 10.34 -24.67
N ILE A 44 -27.06 11.03 -25.60
CA ILE A 44 -26.41 11.58 -26.79
C ILE A 44 -25.38 12.65 -26.38
N GLY A 45 -25.73 13.52 -25.42
CA GLY A 45 -24.83 14.54 -24.88
C GLY A 45 -23.58 13.95 -24.25
N SER A 46 -23.70 12.88 -23.45
CA SER A 46 -22.54 12.23 -22.81
C SER A 46 -21.64 11.52 -23.82
N LEU A 47 -22.22 10.86 -24.83
CA LEU A 47 -21.47 10.24 -25.94
C LEU A 47 -20.69 11.29 -26.74
N LEU A 48 -21.33 12.40 -27.10
CA LEU A 48 -20.65 13.51 -27.80
C LEU A 48 -19.50 14.08 -26.97
N LEU A 49 -19.68 14.20 -25.65
CA LEU A 49 -18.66 14.74 -24.76
C LEU A 49 -17.45 13.80 -24.65
N VAL A 50 -17.68 12.49 -24.52
CA VAL A 50 -16.61 11.47 -24.54
C VAL A 50 -15.85 11.50 -25.87
N PHE A 51 -16.58 11.51 -26.99
CA PHE A 51 -15.99 11.61 -28.33
C PHE A 51 -15.15 12.89 -28.46
N ALA A 52 -15.68 14.06 -28.09
CA ALA A 52 -14.96 15.31 -28.16
C ALA A 52 -13.68 15.30 -27.31
N THR A 53 -13.74 14.80 -26.07
CA THR A 53 -12.54 14.68 -25.21
C THR A 53 -11.49 13.73 -25.78
N PHE A 54 -11.89 12.59 -26.35
CA PHE A 54 -10.96 11.64 -26.97
C PHE A 54 -10.23 12.23 -28.18
N PHE A 55 -10.95 13.00 -29.01
CA PHE A 55 -10.34 13.65 -30.17
C PHE A 55 -9.45 14.84 -29.77
N LEU A 56 -9.85 15.63 -28.76
CA LEU A 56 -9.02 16.74 -28.26
C LEU A 56 -7.71 16.24 -27.65
N THR A 57 -7.73 15.19 -26.82
CA THR A 57 -6.50 14.63 -26.25
C THR A 57 -5.59 14.06 -27.32
N ARG A 58 -6.13 13.37 -28.34
CA ARG A 58 -5.30 12.89 -29.46
C ARG A 58 -4.71 13.99 -30.34
N LEU A 59 -5.41 15.10 -30.52
CA LEU A 59 -4.89 16.27 -31.26
C LEU A 59 -3.75 16.94 -30.48
N LEU A 60 -3.88 17.05 -29.16
CA LEU A 60 -2.85 17.60 -28.29
C LEU A 60 -1.62 16.66 -28.20
N ASP A 61 -1.82 15.34 -28.10
CA ASP A 61 -0.73 14.35 -28.08
C ASP A 61 0.08 14.31 -29.39
N ARG A 62 -0.55 14.64 -30.53
CA ARG A 62 0.15 14.77 -31.83
C ARG A 62 0.93 16.08 -32.00
N SER A 63 0.73 17.05 -31.11
CA SER A 63 1.36 18.37 -31.20
C SER A 63 2.69 18.45 -30.46
N PHE A 64 3.08 17.40 -29.72
CA PHE A 64 4.38 17.31 -29.05
C PHE A 64 5.38 16.52 -29.92
N PRO A 65 6.59 17.04 -30.18
CA PRO A 65 7.60 16.29 -30.89
C PRO A 65 8.03 15.04 -30.09
N PRO A 66 8.41 13.93 -30.74
CA PRO A 66 8.98 12.78 -30.05
C PRO A 66 10.23 13.21 -29.29
N CYS A 67 10.38 12.72 -28.05
CA CYS A 67 11.59 12.93 -27.26
C CYS A 67 12.82 12.45 -28.05
N PRO A 68 13.93 13.20 -28.08
CA PRO A 68 15.14 12.73 -28.73
C PRO A 68 15.66 11.50 -27.99
N ASN A 69 15.99 10.45 -28.74
CA ASN A 69 16.66 9.25 -28.24
C ASN A 69 17.97 9.67 -27.57
N PHE A 70 18.08 9.46 -26.26
CA PHE A 70 19.33 9.62 -25.53
C PHE A 70 20.25 8.46 -25.88
N SER A 71 21.21 8.72 -26.78
CA SER A 71 22.34 7.83 -27.03
C SER A 71 23.16 7.69 -25.75
N SER A 72 23.27 6.47 -25.27
CA SER A 72 24.14 6.10 -24.17
C SER A 72 25.60 6.11 -24.65
N ASP A 73 26.28 7.26 -24.60
CA ASP A 73 27.74 7.25 -24.58
C ASP A 73 28.31 8.56 -24.03
N ARG A 74 29.20 8.40 -23.04
CA ARG A 74 29.97 9.40 -22.27
C ARG A 74 29.28 10.01 -21.04
N PHE A 75 29.55 9.39 -19.88
CA PHE A 75 29.59 10.10 -18.61
C PHE A 75 31.05 10.26 -18.13
N PRO A 76 31.51 11.48 -17.86
CA PRO A 76 32.76 11.72 -17.14
C PRO A 76 32.62 11.28 -15.68
N THR A 77 33.61 10.55 -15.18
CA THR A 77 33.80 10.16 -13.79
C THR A 77 33.80 11.37 -12.86
N THR A 78 32.73 11.56 -12.08
CA THR A 78 32.75 12.48 -10.94
C THR A 78 32.00 11.87 -9.75
N SER A 79 32.73 11.66 -8.65
CA SER A 79 32.25 11.52 -7.26
C SER A 79 31.14 10.49 -6.99
N GLN A 80 31.52 9.22 -6.74
CA GLN A 80 30.65 8.20 -6.15
C GLN A 80 30.23 8.59 -4.73
N ASN A 81 28.98 9.04 -4.56
CA ASN A 81 28.38 9.22 -3.23
C ASN A 81 27.60 7.97 -2.84
N HIS A 82 28.14 7.26 -1.84
CA HIS A 82 27.60 6.02 -1.29
C HIS A 82 26.36 6.27 -0.42
N VAL A 83 25.25 5.58 -0.69
CA VAL A 83 24.15 5.47 0.28
C VAL A 83 24.55 4.39 1.29
N GLY A 84 25.10 4.84 2.41
CA GLY A 84 25.49 3.95 3.51
C GLY A 84 24.26 3.52 4.32
N PHE A 85 23.67 2.37 3.98
CA PHE A 85 22.99 1.59 5.02
C PHE A 85 24.09 0.99 5.90
N SER A 86 24.37 1.60 7.04
CA SER A 86 25.37 1.08 7.99
C SER A 86 24.85 -0.20 8.67
N GLY A 87 24.99 -1.31 7.94
CA GLY A 87 24.94 -2.70 8.40
C GLY A 87 26.12 -3.44 7.77
N HIS A 88 26.65 -4.48 8.42
CA HIS A 88 27.86 -5.21 8.02
C HIS A 88 27.72 -6.03 6.71
N GLY A 89 27.27 -5.39 5.61
CA GLY A 89 26.99 -6.05 4.34
C GLY A 89 26.83 -5.05 3.18
N GLY A 90 27.89 -4.33 2.84
CA GLY A 90 28.01 -3.56 1.59
C GLY A 90 27.28 -2.21 1.54
N SER A 91 27.87 -1.26 0.82
CA SER A 91 27.21 -0.01 0.42
C SER A 91 26.38 -0.27 -0.85
N LEU A 92 25.07 -0.07 -0.77
CA LEU A 92 24.21 0.01 -1.94
C LEU A 92 24.28 1.44 -2.48
N SER A 93 24.76 1.63 -3.72
CA SER A 93 24.74 2.93 -4.39
C SER A 93 23.34 3.24 -4.93
N TRP A 94 22.84 4.46 -4.69
CA TRP A 94 21.60 4.92 -5.33
C TRP A 94 21.78 4.95 -6.85
N PRO A 95 20.92 4.26 -7.63
CA PRO A 95 21.08 4.23 -9.07
C PRO A 95 20.63 5.56 -9.68
N ASP A 96 21.53 6.26 -10.37
CA ASP A 96 21.23 7.47 -11.13
C ASP A 96 20.50 7.10 -12.44
N ARG A 97 19.27 6.59 -12.31
CA ARG A 97 18.38 6.22 -13.43
C ARG A 97 17.41 7.36 -13.76
N GLY A 98 17.91 8.59 -13.78
CA GLY A 98 17.08 9.80 -13.97
C GLY A 98 16.32 10.25 -12.72
N TYR A 99 16.61 9.66 -11.56
CA TYR A 99 16.07 10.08 -10.25
C TYR A 99 17.05 10.98 -9.46
N GLY A 100 18.17 11.36 -10.07
CA GLY A 100 19.22 12.19 -9.49
C GLY A 100 20.26 11.40 -8.69
N SER A 101 21.35 12.09 -8.33
CA SER A 101 22.51 11.54 -7.62
C SER A 101 22.28 11.28 -6.13
N HIS A 102 21.16 11.75 -5.58
CA HIS A 102 20.80 11.59 -4.18
C HIS A 102 19.28 11.49 -4.03
N ILE A 103 18.83 10.75 -3.02
CA ILE A 103 17.42 10.69 -2.67
C ILE A 103 17.08 11.88 -1.75
N SER A 104 16.27 12.81 -2.25
CA SER A 104 15.68 13.90 -1.45
C SER A 104 14.27 13.49 -1.04
N LEU A 105 14.16 12.72 0.05
CA LEU A 105 12.88 12.24 0.59
C LEU A 105 12.72 12.65 2.06
N LYS A 106 11.58 13.24 2.40
CA LYS A 106 11.19 13.59 3.76
C LYS A 106 9.91 12.85 4.15
N ILE A 107 10.00 12.05 5.21
CA ILE A 107 8.89 11.28 5.75
C ILE A 107 8.48 11.85 7.10
N TYR A 108 7.24 12.30 7.23
CA TYR A 108 6.67 12.62 8.53
C TYR A 108 6.12 11.36 9.19
N VAL A 109 6.46 11.15 10.46
CA VAL A 109 5.89 10.06 11.27
C VAL A 109 4.94 10.70 12.25
N TYR A 110 3.65 10.38 12.13
CA TYR A 110 2.63 10.83 13.08
C TYR A 110 3.02 10.46 14.50
N ASP A 111 2.91 11.41 15.43
CA ASP A 111 3.13 11.13 16.84
C ASP A 111 1.93 10.37 17.42
N GLU A 112 2.16 9.49 18.40
CA GLU A 112 1.10 8.65 18.97
C GLU A 112 0.00 9.47 19.66
N ASP A 113 0.34 10.64 20.18
CA ASP A 113 -0.57 11.57 20.84
C ASP A 113 -1.21 12.60 19.89
N GLU A 114 -0.82 12.59 18.62
CA GLU A 114 -1.24 13.63 17.68
C GLU A 114 -2.70 13.52 17.25
N ILE A 115 -3.20 12.27 17.11
CA ILE A 115 -4.54 11.99 16.57
C ILE A 115 -5.29 11.08 17.55
N ASP A 116 -6.49 11.52 17.96
CA ASP A 116 -7.35 10.74 18.84
C ASP A 116 -7.73 9.39 18.20
N GLY A 117 -7.41 8.31 18.91
CA GLY A 117 -7.59 6.91 18.49
C GLY A 117 -6.31 6.24 17.99
N LEU A 118 -5.24 6.99 17.68
CA LEU A 118 -3.99 6.41 17.18
C LEU A 118 -3.31 5.52 18.24
N LYS A 119 -3.27 5.97 19.50
CA LYS A 119 -2.84 5.14 20.64
C LYS A 119 -3.61 3.83 20.73
N SER A 120 -4.91 3.82 20.49
CA SER A 120 -5.71 2.59 20.52
C SER A 120 -5.30 1.59 19.42
N LEU A 121 -4.93 2.08 18.23
CA LEU A 121 -4.40 1.24 17.14
C LEU A 121 -3.00 0.69 17.45
N MET A 122 -2.25 1.31 18.35
CA MET A 122 -0.91 0.88 18.76
C MET A 122 -0.94 -0.01 20.01
N TYR A 123 -1.79 0.30 20.99
CA TYR A 123 -1.70 -0.23 22.35
C TYR A 123 -3.00 -0.88 22.85
N GLY A 124 -4.05 -0.94 22.02
CA GLY A 124 -5.38 -1.41 22.39
C GLY A 124 -6.19 -0.36 23.15
N ARG A 125 -7.48 -0.64 23.39
CA ARG A 125 -8.39 0.31 24.05
C ARG A 125 -7.92 0.76 25.43
N ASP A 126 -7.34 -0.17 26.19
CA ASP A 126 -6.94 0.06 27.57
C ASP A 126 -5.45 0.41 27.70
N GLY A 127 -4.72 0.49 26.57
CA GLY A 127 -3.28 0.80 26.57
C GLY A 127 -2.37 -0.29 27.16
N THR A 128 -2.89 -1.49 27.43
CA THR A 128 -2.18 -2.59 28.10
C THR A 128 -1.17 -3.30 27.19
N ILE A 129 -1.33 -3.19 25.88
CA ILE A 129 -0.47 -3.86 24.90
C ILE A 129 0.75 -2.98 24.63
N THR A 130 1.94 -3.47 24.96
CA THR A 130 3.17 -2.71 24.73
C THR A 130 3.73 -2.92 23.32
N ALA A 131 4.46 -1.93 22.80
CA ALA A 131 5.23 -2.08 21.56
C ALA A 131 6.20 -3.28 21.61
N GLN A 132 6.71 -3.61 22.81
CA GLN A 132 7.62 -4.74 23.01
C GLN A 132 6.92 -6.09 22.83
N ALA A 133 5.69 -6.24 23.34
CA ALA A 133 4.86 -7.42 23.10
C ALA A 133 4.59 -7.61 21.59
N CYS A 134 4.47 -6.50 20.86
CA CYS A 134 4.27 -6.49 19.42
C CYS A 134 5.50 -6.75 18.56
N LEU A 135 6.70 -6.96 19.12
CA LEU A 135 7.89 -7.29 18.33
C LEU A 135 7.99 -8.77 17.93
N LYS A 136 7.19 -9.64 18.55
CA LYS A 136 7.21 -11.08 18.31
C LYS A 136 6.31 -11.47 17.14
N GLY A 137 6.68 -12.52 16.40
CA GLY A 137 5.87 -13.05 15.28
C GLY A 137 5.79 -12.10 14.08
N GLN A 138 4.93 -12.43 13.10
CA GLN A 138 4.86 -11.70 11.83
C GLN A 138 4.55 -10.20 11.97
N TRP A 139 3.75 -9.81 12.98
CA TRP A 139 3.36 -8.41 13.18
C TRP A 139 4.47 -7.49 13.71
N GLY A 140 5.61 -8.04 14.13
CA GLY A 140 6.78 -7.25 14.53
C GLY A 140 7.29 -6.29 13.48
N THR A 141 6.99 -6.53 12.20
CA THR A 141 7.31 -5.60 11.10
C THR A 141 6.72 -4.21 11.33
N GLN A 142 5.50 -4.09 11.86
CA GLN A 142 4.87 -2.80 12.14
C GLN A 142 5.71 -1.98 13.14
N VAL A 143 6.19 -2.61 14.22
CA VAL A 143 7.00 -1.97 15.25
C VAL A 143 8.40 -1.67 14.75
N LYS A 144 9.04 -2.61 14.04
CA LYS A 144 10.42 -2.44 13.55
C LYS A 144 10.51 -1.32 12.51
N VAL A 145 9.59 -1.25 11.55
CA VAL A 145 9.56 -0.16 10.56
C VAL A 145 9.25 1.17 11.24
N HIS A 146 8.29 1.21 12.18
CA HIS A 146 8.04 2.44 12.94
C HIS A 146 9.32 2.92 13.64
N LYS A 147 10.00 2.06 14.42
CA LYS A 147 11.26 2.41 15.10
C LYS A 147 12.39 2.80 14.14
N LEU A 148 12.48 2.16 12.98
CA LEU A 148 13.43 2.50 11.93
C LEU A 148 13.19 3.92 11.41
N LEU A 149 11.95 4.24 11.05
CA LEU A 149 11.58 5.57 10.57
C LEU A 149 11.79 6.64 11.64
N LEU A 150 11.52 6.34 12.91
CA LEU A 150 11.77 7.29 14.00
C LEU A 150 13.25 7.72 14.11
N LYS A 151 14.19 6.83 13.71
CA LYS A 151 15.66 7.03 13.76
C LYS A 151 16.28 7.38 12.40
N SER A 152 15.48 7.40 11.34
CA SER A 152 15.96 7.61 9.97
C SER A 152 16.37 9.06 9.72
N SER A 153 17.42 9.28 8.93
CA SER A 153 17.81 10.62 8.44
C SER A 153 16.78 11.23 7.49
N TYR A 154 15.90 10.40 6.90
CA TYR A 154 14.81 10.84 6.04
C TYR A 154 13.57 11.31 6.82
N ARG A 155 13.58 11.22 8.16
CA ARG A 155 12.46 11.68 8.98
C ARG A 155 12.46 13.21 9.09
N THR A 156 11.33 13.83 8.77
CA THR A 156 11.07 15.24 9.11
C THR A 156 10.18 15.37 10.34
N ARG A 157 10.33 16.49 11.06
CA ARG A 157 9.46 16.89 12.18
C ARG A 157 8.40 17.92 11.78
N LYS A 158 8.46 18.40 10.53
CA LYS A 158 7.53 19.39 9.98
C LYS A 158 6.70 18.71 8.89
N LYS A 159 5.37 18.80 9.00
CA LYS A 159 4.44 18.15 8.06
C LYS A 159 4.44 18.84 6.70
N GLU A 160 4.73 20.13 6.69
CA GLU A 160 4.74 21.01 5.52
C GLU A 160 5.88 20.64 4.56
N GLU A 161 6.97 20.10 5.10
CA GLU A 161 8.14 19.66 4.34
C GLU A 161 8.08 18.18 3.95
N ALA A 162 7.03 17.45 4.33
CA ALA A 162 6.96 16.01 4.14
C ALA A 162 6.43 15.64 2.75
N ASP A 163 7.14 14.73 2.08
CA ASP A 163 6.74 14.10 0.84
C ASP A 163 5.81 12.90 1.09
N LEU A 164 6.05 12.18 2.20
CA LEU A 164 5.28 11.02 2.62
C LEU A 164 4.95 11.09 4.12
N PHE A 165 3.86 10.44 4.51
CA PHE A 165 3.36 10.39 5.87
C PHE A 165 3.24 8.93 6.32
N PHE A 166 3.89 8.57 7.41
CA PHE A 166 3.78 7.25 8.01
C PHE A 166 2.81 7.28 9.18
N VAL A 167 1.78 6.43 9.13
CA VAL A 167 0.78 6.28 10.20
C VAL A 167 1.15 5.06 11.06
N PRO A 168 1.63 5.25 12.30
CA PRO A 168 2.02 4.12 13.14
C PRO A 168 0.78 3.38 13.65
N ALA A 169 0.66 2.10 13.31
CA ALA A 169 -0.38 1.23 13.84
C ALA A 169 0.18 -0.17 14.09
N TYR A 170 -0.10 -0.75 15.25
CA TYR A 170 0.25 -2.13 15.59
C TYR A 170 -1.00 -3.03 15.54
N VAL A 171 -1.94 -2.66 14.69
CA VAL A 171 -3.31 -3.17 14.74
C VAL A 171 -3.41 -4.70 14.62
N LYS A 172 -2.50 -5.34 13.88
CA LYS A 172 -2.49 -6.81 13.77
C LYS A 172 -2.15 -7.44 15.11
N CYS A 173 -1.12 -6.92 15.77
CA CYS A 173 -0.72 -7.33 17.10
C CYS A 173 -1.85 -7.10 18.13
N VAL A 174 -2.40 -5.89 18.13
CA VAL A 174 -3.49 -5.46 19.04
C VAL A 174 -4.71 -6.37 18.90
N ARG A 175 -5.10 -6.68 17.65
CA ARG A 175 -6.16 -7.64 17.34
C ARG A 175 -5.89 -9.02 17.91
N MET A 176 -4.68 -9.54 17.74
CA MET A 176 -4.30 -10.89 18.16
C MET A 176 -4.24 -11.04 19.68
N MET A 177 -3.95 -9.95 20.41
CA MET A 177 -3.95 -9.92 21.88
C MET A 177 -5.28 -9.48 22.49
N GLY A 178 -6.34 -9.32 21.68
CA GLY A 178 -7.67 -8.97 22.17
C GLY A 178 -7.85 -7.51 22.58
N GLY A 179 -6.90 -6.62 22.28
CA GLY A 179 -7.00 -5.20 22.62
C GLY A 179 -8.06 -4.44 21.81
N LEU A 180 -8.37 -4.92 20.61
CA LEU A 180 -9.48 -4.44 19.75
C LEU A 180 -10.05 -5.60 18.91
N ASN A 181 -11.36 -5.64 18.71
CA ASN A 181 -12.03 -6.53 17.74
C ASN A 181 -12.17 -5.86 16.35
N ASP A 182 -12.65 -6.59 15.34
CA ASP A 182 -12.78 -6.12 13.94
C ASP A 182 -13.57 -4.82 13.81
N LYS A 183 -14.69 -4.72 14.53
CA LYS A 183 -15.59 -3.57 14.47
C LYS A 183 -14.89 -2.34 15.04
N GLU A 184 -14.19 -2.52 16.15
CA GLU A 184 -13.48 -1.45 16.83
C GLU A 184 -12.26 -0.99 16.04
N ILE A 185 -11.54 -1.92 15.40
CA ILE A 185 -10.45 -1.59 14.47
C ILE A 185 -10.95 -0.71 13.34
N ASP A 186 -12.06 -1.12 12.72
CA ASP A 186 -12.66 -0.39 11.60
C ASP A 186 -13.06 1.03 12.01
N GLN A 187 -13.82 1.15 13.10
CA GLN A 187 -14.25 2.43 13.65
C GLN A 187 -13.08 3.32 14.06
N THR A 188 -12.03 2.74 14.66
CA THR A 188 -10.86 3.51 15.11
C THR A 188 -10.06 4.04 13.92
N TYR A 189 -9.86 3.25 12.86
CA TYR A 189 -9.22 3.74 11.64
C TYR A 189 -10.01 4.87 10.98
N VAL A 190 -11.34 4.71 10.84
CA VAL A 190 -12.21 5.77 10.29
C VAL A 190 -12.11 7.05 11.11
N LYS A 191 -12.14 6.93 12.45
CA LYS A 191 -11.97 8.06 13.37
C LYS A 191 -10.62 8.74 13.17
N VAL A 192 -9.52 7.99 13.17
CA VAL A 192 -8.15 8.51 13.02
C VAL A 192 -7.98 9.24 11.68
N ILE A 193 -8.39 8.62 10.57
CA ILE A 193 -8.21 9.17 9.23
C ILE A 193 -9.03 10.45 9.03
N SER A 194 -10.25 10.52 9.58
CA SER A 194 -11.12 11.69 9.40
C SER A 194 -10.56 12.99 10.00
N GLN A 195 -9.65 12.87 10.98
CA GLN A 195 -9.00 13.96 11.67
C GLN A 195 -7.70 14.45 11.00
N MET A 196 -7.14 13.70 10.04
CA MET A 196 -5.83 14.01 9.43
C MET A 196 -5.94 15.01 8.27
N PRO A 197 -5.49 16.28 8.41
CA PRO A 197 -5.65 17.29 7.35
C PRO A 197 -4.82 16.98 6.10
N TYR A 198 -3.59 16.50 6.31
CA TYR A 198 -2.67 16.10 5.23
C TYR A 198 -3.17 14.88 4.45
N PHE A 199 -3.85 13.95 5.14
CA PHE A 199 -4.54 12.85 4.48
C PHE A 199 -5.62 13.35 3.52
N ARG A 200 -6.44 14.31 3.98
CA ARG A 200 -7.50 14.94 3.16
C ARG A 200 -6.95 15.67 1.94
N ARG A 201 -5.80 16.34 2.08
CA ARG A 201 -5.11 17.08 1.00
C ARG A 201 -4.79 16.18 -0.21
N SER A 202 -4.22 15.01 0.03
CA SER A 202 -3.78 14.10 -1.04
C SER A 202 -4.82 13.03 -1.40
N GLY A 203 -5.85 12.87 -0.55
CA GLY A 203 -6.73 11.72 -0.52
C GLY A 203 -6.00 10.44 -0.11
N GLY A 204 -5.02 10.56 0.79
CA GLY A 204 -4.24 9.45 1.34
C GLY A 204 -3.11 8.92 0.47
N ARG A 205 -2.87 9.47 -0.74
CA ARG A 205 -1.86 8.95 -1.69
C ARG A 205 -0.42 8.96 -1.20
N ASP A 206 -0.11 9.93 -0.35
CA ASP A 206 1.20 10.12 0.29
C ASP A 206 1.27 9.45 1.67
N HIS A 207 0.22 8.72 2.09
CA HIS A 207 0.19 8.05 3.39
C HIS A 207 0.55 6.57 3.28
N ILE A 208 1.38 6.11 4.21
CA ILE A 208 1.92 4.76 4.29
C ILE A 208 1.29 4.02 5.47
N PHE A 209 0.73 2.84 5.20
CA PHE A 209 0.20 1.91 6.19
C PHE A 209 0.87 0.55 6.07
N ILE A 210 1.00 -0.16 7.19
CA ILE A 210 1.59 -1.50 7.21
C ILE A 210 0.54 -2.51 7.65
N PHE A 211 0.31 -3.53 6.81
CA PHE A 211 -0.53 -4.68 7.13
C PHE A 211 0.31 -5.96 7.00
N PRO A 212 0.86 -6.49 8.10
CA PRO A 212 1.91 -7.50 8.06
C PRO A 212 1.41 -8.95 7.88
N SER A 213 0.12 -9.15 7.59
CA SER A 213 -0.47 -10.49 7.47
C SER A 213 -1.00 -10.71 6.06
N GLY A 214 -1.14 -11.96 5.62
CA GLY A 214 -1.74 -12.27 4.31
C GLY A 214 -3.16 -11.72 4.09
N ALA A 215 -3.90 -11.34 5.14
CA ALA A 215 -5.18 -10.64 4.97
C ALA A 215 -5.03 -9.20 4.44
N GLY A 216 -3.80 -8.66 4.37
CA GLY A 216 -3.53 -7.31 3.89
C GLY A 216 -4.38 -6.26 4.61
N ALA A 217 -4.88 -5.29 3.85
CA ALA A 217 -5.69 -4.19 4.36
C ALA A 217 -7.09 -4.65 4.81
N HIS A 218 -7.54 -5.87 4.49
CA HIS A 218 -8.86 -6.35 4.89
C HIS A 218 -9.05 -6.46 6.41
N LEU A 219 -7.98 -6.35 7.21
CA LEU A 219 -8.07 -6.18 8.66
C LEU A 219 -8.83 -4.88 9.04
N PHE A 220 -8.69 -3.84 8.22
CA PHE A 220 -9.52 -2.64 8.28
C PHE A 220 -10.67 -2.81 7.27
N LYS A 221 -11.86 -3.20 7.72
CA LYS A 221 -12.97 -3.59 6.85
C LYS A 221 -13.30 -2.54 5.77
N SER A 222 -13.24 -1.26 6.13
CA SER A 222 -13.56 -0.12 5.27
C SER A 222 -12.35 0.42 4.49
N TRP A 223 -11.25 -0.34 4.40
CA TRP A 223 -10.02 0.12 3.71
C TRP A 223 -10.27 0.62 2.29
N ALA A 224 -11.17 -0.03 1.55
CA ALA A 224 -11.47 0.29 0.15
C ALA A 224 -12.10 1.67 -0.03
N THR A 225 -12.72 2.20 1.03
CA THR A 225 -13.31 3.54 1.05
C THR A 225 -12.31 4.58 1.54
N TYR A 226 -11.53 4.25 2.58
CA TYR A 226 -10.76 5.26 3.30
C TYR A 226 -9.29 5.32 2.93
N ILE A 227 -8.65 4.21 2.55
CA ILE A 227 -7.20 4.13 2.27
C ILE A 227 -6.87 3.43 0.96
N ASN A 228 -7.83 3.30 0.04
CA ASN A 228 -7.60 2.63 -1.26
C ASN A 228 -6.53 3.29 -2.14
N ARG A 229 -6.21 4.57 -1.90
CA ARG A 229 -5.17 5.31 -2.62
C ARG A 229 -3.84 5.35 -1.89
N SER A 230 -3.81 4.91 -0.64
CA SER A 230 -2.60 4.92 0.20
C SER A 230 -1.61 3.84 -0.20
N ILE A 231 -0.36 4.05 0.19
CA ILE A 231 0.74 3.11 0.01
C ILE A 231 0.65 2.06 1.12
N ILE A 232 0.55 0.80 0.74
CA ILE A 232 0.47 -0.31 1.67
C ILE A 232 1.76 -1.11 1.61
N LEU A 233 2.37 -1.31 2.79
CA LEU A 233 3.49 -2.23 2.95
C LEU A 233 2.96 -3.55 3.54
N THR A 234 3.28 -4.66 2.90
CA THR A 234 2.83 -6.00 3.28
C THR A 234 3.88 -7.05 2.90
N PRO A 235 4.10 -8.09 3.71
CA PRO A 235 5.05 -9.14 3.37
C PRO A 235 4.51 -10.21 2.42
N GLU A 236 3.19 -10.37 2.36
CA GLU A 236 2.54 -11.47 1.65
C GLU A 236 1.67 -10.97 0.47
N GLY A 237 1.74 -9.68 0.15
CA GLY A 237 0.82 -9.05 -0.78
C GLY A 237 -0.58 -9.07 -0.18
N ASP A 238 -1.50 -9.77 -0.85
CA ASP A 238 -2.87 -9.91 -0.43
C ASP A 238 -3.46 -11.28 -0.79
N ARG A 239 -4.10 -11.90 0.20
CA ARG A 239 -4.74 -13.21 0.07
C ARG A 239 -6.23 -13.03 -0.25
N THR A 240 -6.58 -13.27 -1.51
CA THR A 240 -7.93 -13.04 -2.05
C THR A 240 -8.82 -14.28 -2.06
N ASP A 241 -8.42 -15.40 -1.45
CA ASP A 241 -9.16 -16.68 -1.55
C ASP A 241 -10.58 -16.65 -0.97
N LYS A 242 -10.94 -15.60 -0.24
CA LYS A 242 -12.29 -15.33 0.30
C LYS A 242 -12.77 -13.90 0.07
N LYS A 243 -12.19 -13.19 -0.91
CA LYS A 243 -12.45 -11.75 -1.15
C LYS A 243 -12.60 -11.47 -2.63
N ASP A 244 -13.60 -10.68 -2.97
CA ASP A 244 -13.90 -10.32 -4.37
C ASP A 244 -12.93 -9.26 -4.93
N THR A 245 -12.21 -8.57 -4.06
CA THR A 245 -11.27 -7.49 -4.42
C THR A 245 -9.95 -7.68 -3.70
N SER A 246 -8.87 -7.38 -4.41
CA SER A 246 -7.55 -7.35 -3.79
C SER A 246 -7.31 -6.03 -3.08
N SER A 247 -6.77 -6.10 -1.87
CA SER A 247 -6.26 -4.95 -1.13
C SER A 247 -4.85 -4.52 -1.53
N PHE A 248 -4.16 -5.31 -2.37
CA PHE A 248 -2.82 -5.01 -2.88
C PHE A 248 -2.87 -4.53 -4.33
N ASN A 249 -2.11 -3.48 -4.63
CA ASN A 249 -1.99 -2.90 -5.95
C ASN A 249 -0.50 -2.71 -6.29
N THR A 250 -0.03 -3.42 -7.32
CA THR A 250 1.37 -3.44 -7.76
C THR A 250 1.93 -2.08 -8.20
N TRP A 251 1.07 -1.11 -8.51
CA TRP A 251 1.50 0.22 -8.95
C TRP A 251 1.80 1.19 -7.79
N LYS A 252 1.37 0.87 -6.57
CA LYS A 252 1.51 1.77 -5.41
C LYS A 252 1.97 1.08 -4.13
N ASP A 253 1.75 -0.22 -3.99
CA ASP A 253 2.03 -0.97 -2.77
C ASP A 253 3.35 -1.73 -2.89
N LEU A 254 4.01 -1.95 -1.76
CA LEU A 254 5.34 -2.54 -1.71
C LEU A 254 5.34 -3.84 -0.89
N ILE A 255 5.97 -4.86 -1.44
CA ILE A 255 6.29 -6.07 -0.69
C ILE A 255 7.53 -5.80 0.16
N ILE A 256 7.40 -6.00 1.47
CA ILE A 256 8.50 -5.85 2.43
C ILE A 256 8.83 -7.18 3.11
N PRO A 257 10.07 -7.42 3.57
CA PRO A 257 10.36 -8.64 4.30
C PRO A 257 9.45 -8.82 5.53
N GLY A 258 8.95 -10.04 5.73
CA GLY A 258 8.24 -10.42 6.95
C GLY A 258 9.16 -10.37 8.17
N ASN A 259 8.58 -10.19 9.35
CA ASN A 259 9.37 -10.17 10.58
C ASN A 259 9.98 -11.55 10.86
N VAL A 260 11.29 -11.57 11.06
CA VAL A 260 12.04 -12.73 11.54
C VAL A 260 12.63 -12.44 12.92
N ASP A 261 12.98 -13.49 13.66
CA ASP A 261 13.74 -13.36 14.91
C ASP A 261 15.05 -12.61 14.64
N ASP A 262 15.41 -11.66 15.49
CA ASP A 262 16.63 -10.85 15.31
C ASP A 262 17.91 -11.72 15.29
N ARG A 263 17.88 -12.89 15.94
CA ARG A 263 18.96 -13.88 15.91
C ARG A 263 19.14 -14.53 14.53
N MET A 264 18.17 -14.40 13.62
CA MET A 264 18.32 -14.85 12.24
C MET A 264 19.09 -13.86 11.36
N THR A 265 19.20 -12.59 11.80
CA THR A 265 19.83 -11.52 11.00
C THR A 265 21.09 -10.93 11.65
N LYS A 266 21.31 -11.16 12.95
CA LYS A 266 22.53 -10.77 13.64
C LYS A 266 23.65 -11.77 13.39
N THR A 267 24.80 -11.27 12.97
CA THR A 267 25.99 -12.06 12.61
C THR A 267 26.64 -12.81 13.79
N ARG A 268 26.31 -12.44 15.04
CA ARG A 268 26.99 -12.93 16.25
C ARG A 268 26.22 -13.98 17.06
N ASP A 269 24.89 -13.97 16.99
CA ASP A 269 24.01 -14.91 17.72
C ASP A 269 23.08 -15.60 16.72
N THR A 270 23.62 -16.48 15.89
CA THR A 270 22.80 -17.22 14.92
C THR A 270 21.97 -18.28 15.65
N LEU A 271 20.65 -18.11 15.67
CA LEU A 271 19.71 -19.11 16.21
C LEU A 271 19.87 -20.47 15.52
N VAL A 272 20.26 -20.44 14.24
CA VAL A 272 20.47 -21.60 13.39
C VAL A 272 21.75 -21.39 12.59
N GLN A 273 22.66 -22.35 12.62
CA GLN A 273 23.77 -22.37 11.67
C GLN A 273 23.33 -23.09 10.39
N PRO A 274 23.28 -22.38 9.24
CA PRO A 274 22.87 -23.02 8.01
C PRO A 274 23.92 -24.04 7.58
N LEU A 275 23.47 -25.23 7.16
CA LEU A 275 24.38 -26.27 6.68
C LEU A 275 25.28 -25.73 5.54
N PRO A 276 26.55 -26.14 5.44
CA PRO A 276 27.38 -25.87 4.26
C PRO A 276 26.66 -26.33 2.99
N LEU A 277 26.81 -25.61 1.87
CA LEU A 277 26.16 -25.96 0.60
C LEU A 277 26.42 -27.41 0.17
N SER A 278 27.64 -27.91 0.39
CA SER A 278 28.02 -29.31 0.11
C SER A 278 27.26 -30.36 0.94
N LYS A 279 26.70 -29.96 2.08
CA LYS A 279 25.89 -30.81 2.96
C LYS A 279 24.39 -30.62 2.77
N ARG A 280 23.96 -29.68 1.91
CA ARG A 280 22.55 -29.43 1.64
C ARG A 280 22.06 -30.35 0.54
N LYS A 281 21.07 -31.19 0.86
CA LYS A 281 20.32 -31.95 -0.14
C LYS A 281 19.49 -31.02 -1.05
N TYR A 282 19.01 -29.91 -0.50
CA TYR A 282 18.18 -28.91 -1.20
C TYR A 282 18.73 -27.49 -1.02
N LEU A 283 18.70 -26.71 -2.10
CA LEU A 283 19.22 -25.33 -2.09
C LEU A 283 18.32 -24.38 -1.27
N ALA A 284 17.01 -24.60 -1.30
CA ALA A 284 16.01 -23.81 -0.60
C ALA A 284 14.75 -24.64 -0.30
N ASN A 285 13.99 -24.23 0.72
CA ASN A 285 12.67 -24.77 1.03
C ASN A 285 11.62 -23.71 0.68
N TYR A 286 10.56 -24.13 -0.01
CA TYR A 286 9.41 -23.28 -0.25
C TYR A 286 8.41 -23.39 0.91
N LEU A 287 8.19 -22.28 1.60
CA LEU A 287 7.17 -22.14 2.65
C LEU A 287 6.15 -21.13 2.16
N GLY A 288 5.06 -21.62 1.60
CA GLY A 288 4.01 -20.77 1.07
C GLY A 288 2.71 -21.53 0.89
N ARG A 289 1.64 -20.78 0.65
CA ARG A 289 0.30 -21.32 0.38
C ARG A 289 -0.13 -20.88 -1.01
N ALA A 290 -0.50 -21.83 -1.87
CA ALA A 290 -1.14 -21.46 -3.12
C ALA A 290 -2.55 -20.92 -2.88
N GLN A 291 -2.92 -19.90 -3.66
CA GLN A 291 -4.26 -19.34 -3.65
C GLN A 291 -5.27 -20.29 -4.32
N GLY A 292 -6.51 -20.30 -3.82
CA GLY A 292 -7.60 -21.08 -4.40
C GLY A 292 -7.47 -22.60 -4.20
N LYS A 293 -8.45 -23.35 -4.72
CA LYS A 293 -8.45 -24.83 -4.67
C LYS A 293 -7.47 -25.43 -5.70
N VAL A 294 -7.46 -24.88 -6.91
CA VAL A 294 -6.63 -25.37 -8.04
C VAL A 294 -5.14 -25.30 -7.70
N GLY A 295 -4.65 -24.14 -7.26
CA GLY A 295 -3.23 -23.99 -6.90
C GLY A 295 -2.82 -24.89 -5.73
N ARG A 296 -3.72 -25.13 -4.76
CA ARG A 296 -3.46 -26.07 -3.66
C ARG A 296 -3.34 -27.51 -4.15
N LEU A 297 -4.20 -27.93 -5.08
CA LEU A 297 -4.13 -29.26 -5.69
C LEU A 297 -2.86 -29.43 -6.50
N GLN A 298 -2.44 -28.41 -7.27
CA GLN A 298 -1.17 -28.43 -7.99
C GLN A 298 0.04 -28.53 -7.06
N LEU A 299 0.05 -27.81 -5.92
CA LEU A 299 1.11 -27.96 -4.93
C LEU A 299 1.15 -29.37 -4.32
N ILE A 300 0.00 -29.98 -4.06
CA ILE A 300 -0.10 -31.35 -3.56
C ILE A 300 0.43 -32.34 -4.61
N GLU A 301 0.04 -32.18 -5.87
CA GLU A 301 0.50 -33.01 -6.98
C GLU A 301 2.02 -32.88 -7.17
N LEU A 302 2.55 -31.66 -7.15
CA LEU A 302 3.99 -31.41 -7.17
C LEU A 302 4.72 -32.06 -5.99
N ALA A 303 4.16 -31.97 -4.77
CA ALA A 303 4.74 -32.63 -3.60
C ALA A 303 4.73 -34.16 -3.74
N GLN A 304 3.68 -34.73 -4.33
CA GLN A 304 3.58 -36.17 -4.60
C GLN A 304 4.54 -36.64 -5.71
N GLN A 305 4.77 -35.82 -6.74
CA GLN A 305 5.77 -36.09 -7.79
C GLN A 305 7.21 -36.00 -7.27
N PHE A 306 7.43 -35.23 -6.21
CA PHE A 306 8.74 -35.04 -5.59
C PHE A 306 8.70 -35.33 -4.08
N PRO A 307 8.37 -36.57 -3.66
CA PRO A 307 8.08 -36.91 -2.26
C PRO A 307 9.30 -36.73 -1.34
N ASP A 308 10.50 -36.83 -1.89
CA ASP A 308 11.73 -36.58 -1.14
C ASP A 308 12.05 -35.08 -0.98
N LYS A 309 11.48 -34.21 -1.82
CA LYS A 309 11.86 -32.78 -1.99
C LYS A 309 10.91 -31.78 -1.31
N SER A 310 9.91 -32.27 -0.57
CA SER A 310 8.92 -31.49 0.18
C SER A 310 9.12 -31.58 1.68
#